data_AF-A0A0F8ZQ08-F1
#
_entry.id   AF-A0A0F8ZQ08-F1
#
_cell.length_a   1.000
_cell.length_b   1.000
_cell.length_c   1.000
_cell.angle_alpha   90.00
_cell.angle_beta   90.00
_cell.angle_gamma   90.00
#
_symmetry.space_group_name_H-M   'P 1'
#
loop_
_entity.id
_entity.type
_entity.pdbx_description
1 polymer ?
#
loop_
_entity_poly.entity_id
_entity_poly.type
_entity_poly.pdbx_seq_one_letter_code
_entity_poly.pdbx_strand_id
1 'polypeptide(L)'
;AGAPGVGALKKFDNHSKVIIACFSPISTKKFLEDKLELINGLGGRMVDKLIQTNDYNEFQDMSVEFAKYVKVMTPKMDSVISELNGIGVRCGVALFGETIFTLIPEEKESIVLEILEKYDNNVILQTEIDNVGARLQ
;
A
#
# COMPACT_ATOMS: atom_id res chain seq x y z
N ALA A 1 2.11 -17.19 19.48
CA ALA A 1 1.05 -16.46 20.20
C ALA A 1 0.15 -15.79 19.16
N GLY A 2 -1.11 -16.22 19.04
CA GLY A 2 -2.08 -15.59 18.14
C GLY A 2 -2.57 -14.26 18.73
N ALA A 3 -2.91 -13.30 17.86
CA ALA A 3 -3.45 -12.01 18.27
C ALA A 3 -4.64 -12.18 19.25
N PRO A 4 -4.80 -11.27 20.23
CA PRO A 4 -5.77 -11.45 21.30
C PRO A 4 -7.21 -11.37 20.78
N GLY A 5 -7.85 -12.53 20.65
CA GLY A 5 -9.23 -12.80 21.06
C GLY A 5 -10.42 -12.13 20.35
N VAL A 6 -10.35 -10.86 19.90
CA VAL A 6 -11.43 -10.17 19.17
C VAL A 6 -10.83 -9.07 18.31
N GLY A 7 -10.94 -9.18 16.98
CA GLY A 7 -10.67 -8.08 16.06
C GLY A 7 -11.92 -7.23 15.84
N ALA A 8 -11.83 -5.91 16.01
CA ALA A 8 -12.90 -4.99 15.66
C ALA A 8 -12.55 -4.30 14.32
N LEU A 9 -13.49 -4.29 13.37
CA LEU A 9 -13.32 -3.59 12.10
C LEU A 9 -13.74 -2.12 12.26
N LYS A 10 -12.83 -1.20 11.93
CA LYS A 10 -13.16 0.21 11.72
C LYS A 10 -13.02 0.51 10.24
N LYS A 11 -14.14 0.82 9.58
CA LYS A 11 -14.18 1.15 8.16
C LYS A 11 -14.16 2.67 7.98
N PHE A 12 -13.42 3.11 6.97
CA PHE A 12 -13.42 4.49 6.51
C PHE A 12 -14.08 4.54 5.14
N ASP A 13 -15.03 5.46 4.95
CA ASP A 13 -15.66 5.63 3.65
C ASP A 13 -14.71 6.42 2.75
N ASN A 14 -14.39 5.86 1.60
CA ASN A 14 -13.44 6.45 0.67
C ASN A 14 -13.85 6.09 -0.77
N HIS A 15 -13.89 7.13 -1.61
CA HIS A 15 -14.27 7.05 -3.03
C HIS A 15 -13.08 7.37 -3.95
N SER A 16 -11.85 7.27 -3.43
CA SER A 16 -10.64 7.45 -4.22
C SER A 16 -10.53 6.38 -5.31
N LYS A 17 -9.95 6.77 -6.44
CA LYS A 17 -9.41 5.82 -7.41
C LYS A 17 -8.19 5.15 -6.81
N VAL A 18 -8.03 3.87 -7.11
CA VAL A 18 -6.89 3.06 -6.67
C VAL A 18 -6.12 2.65 -7.91
N ILE A 19 -4.85 3.06 -7.99
CA ILE A 19 -3.94 2.60 -9.04
C ILE A 19 -2.89 1.72 -8.39
N ILE A 20 -2.70 0.51 -8.94
CA ILE A 20 -1.75 -0.49 -8.44
C ILE A 20 -0.76 -0.80 -9.56
N ALA A 21 0.54 -0.70 -9.28
CA ALA A 21 1.61 -1.09 -10.18
C ALA A 21 2.37 -2.28 -9.61
N CYS A 22 2.27 -3.43 -10.28
CA CYS A 22 2.95 -4.67 -9.93
C CYS A 22 4.16 -4.87 -10.84
N PHE A 23 5.39 -4.75 -10.33
CA PHE A 23 6.62 -4.89 -11.11
C PHE A 23 7.19 -6.31 -11.11
N SER A 24 7.04 -7.04 -10.00
CA SER A 24 7.57 -8.40 -9.87
C SER A 24 6.94 -9.14 -8.70
N PRO A 25 6.59 -10.43 -8.83
CA PRO A 25 6.08 -11.22 -7.72
C PRO A 25 7.20 -11.58 -6.72
N ILE A 26 6.85 -11.69 -5.44
CA ILE A 26 7.71 -12.27 -4.40
C ILE A 26 7.01 -13.48 -3.79
N SER A 27 7.77 -14.50 -3.41
CA SER A 27 7.23 -15.63 -2.66
C SER A 27 6.77 -15.17 -1.26
N THR A 28 5.45 -15.18 -1.02
CA THR A 28 4.84 -14.90 0.28
C THR A 28 5.45 -15.78 1.38
N LYS A 29 5.71 -17.06 1.08
CA LYS A 29 6.32 -18.00 2.04
C LYS A 29 7.70 -17.52 2.49
N LYS A 30 8.58 -17.20 1.54
CA LYS A 30 9.93 -16.70 1.83
C LYS A 30 9.90 -15.42 2.66
N PHE A 31 8.98 -14.51 2.34
CA PHE A 31 8.82 -13.28 3.11
C PHE A 31 8.42 -13.53 4.57
N LEU A 32 7.44 -14.42 4.80
CA LEU A 32 6.95 -14.70 6.15
C LEU A 32 8.03 -15.34 7.02
N GLU A 33 8.79 -16.29 6.47
CA GLU A 33 9.87 -16.96 7.21
C GLU A 33 10.98 -15.97 7.64
N ASP A 34 11.33 -14.99 6.80
CA ASP A 34 12.46 -14.09 7.03
C ASP A 34 12.13 -12.84 7.87
N LYS A 35 10.85 -12.45 7.99
CA LYS A 35 10.46 -11.09 8.43
C LYS A 35 9.46 -11.02 9.58
N LEU A 36 8.93 -12.14 10.07
CA LEU A 36 7.88 -12.16 11.11
C LEU A 36 8.24 -11.41 12.40
N GLU A 37 9.51 -11.47 12.83
CA GLU A 37 9.95 -10.79 14.06
C GLU A 37 9.96 -9.26 13.92
N LEU A 38 10.19 -8.74 12.71
CA LEU A 38 10.20 -7.30 12.45
C LEU A 38 8.78 -6.73 12.35
N ILE A 39 7.79 -7.53 11.98
CA ILE A 39 6.42 -7.05 11.76
C ILE A 39 5.75 -6.62 13.08
N ASN A 40 6.06 -7.32 14.17
CA ASN A 40 5.41 -7.12 15.46
C ASN A 40 5.97 -5.89 16.19
N GLY A 41 5.12 -4.90 16.45
CA GLY A 41 5.47 -3.67 17.18
C GLY A 41 5.21 -2.39 16.37
N LEU A 42 5.97 -2.15 15.29
CA LEU A 42 5.77 -0.95 14.46
C LEU A 42 4.37 -0.92 13.84
N GLY A 43 3.89 -2.06 13.33
CA GLY A 43 2.56 -2.17 12.75
C GLY A 43 1.45 -1.81 13.74
N GLY A 44 1.60 -2.19 15.01
CA GLY A 44 0.63 -1.83 16.06
C GLY A 44 0.53 -0.32 16.27
N ARG A 45 1.67 0.38 16.36
CA ARG A 45 1.69 1.85 16.51
C ARG A 45 1.12 2.58 15.30
N MET A 46 1.38 2.07 14.09
CA MET A 46 0.82 2.64 12.86
C MET A 46 -0.69 2.46 12.78
N VAL A 47 -1.22 1.32 13.26
CA VAL A 47 -2.67 1.10 13.39
C VAL A 47 -3.28 2.09 14.38
N ASP A 48 -2.68 2.26 15.56
CA ASP A 48 -3.16 3.22 16.57
C ASP A 48 -3.21 4.65 16.02
N LYS A 49 -2.17 5.05 15.27
CA LYS A 49 -2.10 6.34 14.60
C LYS A 49 -3.21 6.49 13.56
N LEU A 50 -3.40 5.50 12.69
CA LEU A 50 -4.42 5.52 11.65
C LEU A 50 -5.85 5.64 12.24
N ILE A 51 -6.11 4.98 13.37
CA ILE A 51 -7.39 5.05 14.06
C ILE A 51 -7.69 6.47 14.56
N GLN A 52 -6.64 7.22 14.97
CA GLN A 52 -6.74 8.59 15.48
C GLN A 52 -6.90 9.61 14.35
N THR A 53 -6.18 9.45 13.25
CA THR A 53 -6.13 10.47 12.19
C THR A 53 -7.19 10.30 11.13
N ASN A 54 -7.58 9.06 10.83
CA ASN A 54 -8.55 8.74 9.77
C ASN A 54 -8.15 9.34 8.41
N ASP A 55 -6.84 9.36 8.12
CA ASP A 55 -6.29 9.92 6.87
C ASP A 55 -5.63 8.83 6.03
N TYR A 56 -6.16 8.62 4.82
CA TYR A 56 -5.62 7.63 3.89
C TYR A 56 -4.28 8.07 3.27
N ASN A 57 -3.95 9.36 3.25
CA ASN A 57 -2.61 9.81 2.84
C ASN A 57 -1.58 9.42 3.88
N GLU A 58 -1.92 9.54 5.16
CA GLU A 58 -1.04 9.10 6.22
C GLU A 58 -0.90 7.58 6.24
N PHE A 59 -1.96 6.83 5.93
CA PHE A 59 -1.85 5.39 5.72
C PHE A 59 -0.84 5.03 4.62
N GLN A 60 -0.87 5.75 3.49
CA GLN A 60 0.06 5.53 2.38
C GLN A 60 1.51 5.83 2.81
N ASP A 61 1.74 6.94 3.50
CA ASP A 61 3.06 7.29 4.05
C ASP A 61 3.57 6.22 5.04
N MET A 62 2.71 5.78 5.97
CA MET A 62 3.04 4.71 6.92
C MET A 62 3.30 3.38 6.22
N SER A 63 2.60 3.08 5.12
CA SER A 63 2.84 1.88 4.32
C SER A 63 4.26 1.86 3.74
N VAL A 64 4.76 2.99 3.23
CA VAL A 64 6.15 3.12 2.76
C VAL A 64 7.14 3.02 3.92
N GLU A 65 6.89 3.69 5.03
CA GLU A 65 7.73 3.60 6.24
C GLU A 65 7.85 2.15 6.73
N PHE A 66 6.71 1.44 6.77
CA PHE A 66 6.66 0.05 7.18
C PHE A 66 7.46 -0.84 6.22
N ALA A 67 7.31 -0.66 4.91
CA ALA A 67 8.06 -1.41 3.91
C ALA A 67 9.59 -1.17 3.99
N LYS A 68 10.01 0.06 4.27
CA LYS A 68 11.42 0.40 4.56
C LYS A 68 11.91 -0.33 5.80
N TYR A 69 11.12 -0.29 6.87
CA TYR A 69 11.47 -0.91 8.14
C TYR A 69 11.64 -2.44 8.04
N VAL A 70 10.75 -3.13 7.32
CA VAL A 70 10.88 -4.59 7.10
C VAL A 70 11.89 -4.95 5.98
N LYS A 71 12.53 -3.94 5.38
CA LYS A 71 13.58 -4.06 4.34
C LYS A 71 13.08 -4.80 3.10
N VAL A 72 11.95 -4.36 2.56
CA VAL A 72 11.35 -4.93 1.34
C VAL A 72 11.30 -3.93 0.18
N MET A 73 11.80 -2.72 0.41
CA MET A 73 11.99 -1.71 -0.64
C MET A 73 13.03 -2.13 -1.66
N THR A 74 12.79 -1.76 -2.91
CA THR A 74 13.72 -1.94 -4.02
C THR A 74 14.00 -0.58 -4.65
N PRO A 75 15.14 -0.41 -5.34
CA PRO A 75 15.47 0.86 -6.00
C PRO A 75 14.40 1.32 -6.99
N LYS A 76 13.78 0.37 -7.72
CA LYS A 76 12.67 0.68 -8.63
C LYS A 76 11.48 1.27 -7.87
N MET A 77 11.10 0.68 -6.74
CA MET A 77 10.01 1.20 -5.92
C MET A 77 10.33 2.60 -5.37
N ASP A 78 11.55 2.82 -4.86
CA ASP A 78 11.96 4.13 -4.35
C ASP A 78 11.94 5.21 -5.43
N SER A 79 12.33 4.90 -6.68
CA SER A 79 12.25 5.83 -7.82
C SER A 79 10.81 6.23 -8.12
N VAL A 80 9.90 5.26 -8.24
CA VAL A 80 8.47 5.51 -8.50
C VAL A 80 7.87 6.37 -7.40
N ILE A 81 8.11 6.01 -6.13
CA ILE A 81 7.61 6.75 -4.96
C ILE A 81 8.13 8.19 -4.99
N SER A 82 9.39 8.39 -5.37
CA SER A 82 9.99 9.73 -5.43
C SER A 82 9.38 10.59 -6.53
N GLU A 83 9.13 10.03 -7.72
CA GLU A 83 8.47 10.74 -8.82
C GLU A 83 7.02 11.13 -8.47
N LEU A 84 6.25 10.18 -7.91
CA LEU A 84 4.87 10.44 -7.47
C LEU A 84 4.83 11.50 -6.37
N ASN A 85 5.72 11.43 -5.38
CA ASN A 85 5.81 12.46 -4.33
C ASN A 85 6.17 13.83 -4.91
N GLY A 86 6.99 13.88 -5.96
CA GLY A 86 7.37 15.13 -6.66
C GLY A 86 6.19 15.88 -7.26
N ILE A 87 5.10 15.19 -7.58
CA ILE A 87 3.83 15.79 -8.07
C ILE A 87 2.74 15.85 -6.98
N GLY A 88 3.11 15.61 -5.72
CA GLY A 88 2.18 15.62 -4.59
C GLY A 88 1.19 14.45 -4.58
N VAL A 89 1.58 13.29 -5.12
CA VAL A 89 0.83 12.04 -5.02
C VAL A 89 1.52 11.14 -4.01
N ARG A 90 0.80 10.82 -2.91
CA ARG A 90 1.26 9.82 -1.94
C ARG A 90 0.97 8.43 -2.46
N CYS A 91 1.77 7.47 -2.06
CA CYS A 91 1.62 6.06 -2.44
C CYS A 91 2.08 5.16 -1.30
N GLY A 92 1.63 3.91 -1.33
CA GLY A 92 2.01 2.87 -0.39
C GLY A 92 2.60 1.65 -1.10
N VAL A 93 3.07 0.68 -0.33
CA VAL A 93 3.64 -0.58 -0.82
C VAL A 93 2.71 -1.73 -0.44
N ALA A 94 2.26 -2.49 -1.43
CA ALA A 94 1.56 -3.73 -1.17
C ALA A 94 2.60 -4.79 -0.78
N LEU A 95 2.53 -5.24 0.47
CA LEU A 95 3.46 -6.23 1.00
C LEU A 95 3.36 -7.52 0.18
N PHE A 96 4.48 -8.22 0.02
CA PHE A 96 4.63 -9.47 -0.75
C PHE A 96 4.80 -9.34 -2.28
N GLY A 97 5.47 -8.28 -2.73
CA GLY A 97 5.85 -8.11 -4.13
C GLY A 97 6.66 -6.83 -4.31
N GLU A 98 7.21 -6.62 -5.50
CA GLU A 98 7.55 -5.28 -5.94
C GLU A 98 6.27 -4.60 -6.43
N THR A 99 5.42 -4.16 -5.50
CA THR A 99 4.09 -3.62 -5.82
C THR A 99 3.85 -2.33 -5.05
N ILE A 100 3.51 -1.27 -5.80
CA ILE A 100 3.13 0.04 -5.26
C ILE A 100 1.65 0.25 -5.54
N PHE A 101 0.95 0.92 -4.63
CA PHE A 101 -0.39 1.39 -4.87
C PHE A 101 -0.52 2.87 -4.51
N THR A 102 -1.50 3.55 -5.08
CA THR A 102 -1.87 4.91 -4.68
C THR A 102 -3.39 5.06 -4.63
N LEU A 103 -3.85 5.83 -3.64
CA LEU A 103 -5.22 6.30 -3.51
C LEU A 103 -5.22 7.78 -3.88
N ILE A 104 -5.92 8.11 -4.96
CA ILE A 104 -5.94 9.45 -5.53
C ILE A 104 -7.37 9.89 -5.86
N PRO A 105 -7.60 11.21 -5.91
CA PRO A 105 -8.81 11.72 -6.55
C PRO A 105 -8.73 11.52 -8.07
N GLU A 106 -9.89 11.44 -8.72
CA GLU A 106 -10.02 11.04 -10.14
C GLU A 106 -9.23 11.96 -11.10
N GLU A 107 -9.14 13.25 -10.80
CA GLU A 107 -8.40 14.23 -11.61
C GLU A 107 -6.89 13.97 -11.69
N LYS A 108 -6.32 13.17 -10.78
CA LYS A 108 -4.90 12.81 -10.79
C LYS A 108 -4.60 11.51 -11.52
N GLU A 109 -5.62 10.79 -12.01
CA GLU A 109 -5.46 9.47 -12.63
C GLU A 109 -4.50 9.52 -13.82
N SER A 110 -4.74 10.40 -14.79
CA SER A 110 -3.94 10.47 -16.01
C SER A 110 -2.45 10.74 -15.74
N ILE A 111 -2.14 11.71 -14.87
CA ILE A 111 -0.75 12.07 -14.56
C ILE A 111 -0.02 10.95 -13.80
N VAL A 112 -0.74 10.19 -12.96
CA VAL A 112 -0.15 9.02 -12.28
C VAL A 112 0.13 7.90 -13.27
N LEU A 113 -0.79 7.62 -14.19
CA LEU A 113 -0.61 6.61 -15.24
C LEU A 113 0.60 6.94 -16.11
N GLU A 114 0.73 8.19 -16.56
CA GLU A 114 1.89 8.64 -17.34
C GLU A 114 3.23 8.41 -16.64
N ILE A 115 3.29 8.55 -15.30
CA ILE A 115 4.50 8.26 -14.53
C ILE A 115 4.75 6.74 -14.49
N LEU A 116 3.73 5.96 -14.16
CA LEU A 116 3.86 4.52 -13.98
C LEU A 116 4.22 3.81 -15.30
N GLU A 117 3.68 4.24 -16.43
CA GLU A 117 3.94 3.67 -17.76
C GLU A 117 5.41 3.81 -18.21
N LYS A 118 6.19 4.71 -17.61
CA LYS A 118 7.65 4.83 -17.88
C LYS A 118 8.46 3.66 -17.34
N TYR A 119 7.89 2.86 -16.42
CA TYR A 119 8.60 1.80 -15.72
C TYR A 119 8.32 0.43 -16.35
N ASP A 120 9.36 -0.21 -16.86
CA ASP A 120 9.24 -1.52 -17.51
C ASP A 120 8.75 -2.64 -16.57
N ASN A 121 8.10 -3.63 -17.20
CA ASN A 121 7.59 -4.87 -16.60
C ASN A 121 6.55 -4.63 -15.51
N ASN A 122 5.69 -3.62 -15.67
CA ASN A 122 4.58 -3.40 -14.75
C ASN A 122 3.26 -3.95 -15.30
N VAL A 123 2.45 -4.50 -14.39
CA VAL A 123 1.01 -4.62 -14.61
C VAL A 123 0.37 -3.48 -13.83
N ILE A 124 -0.28 -2.58 -14.54
CA ILE A 124 -1.04 -1.47 -13.95
C ILE A 124 -2.51 -1.89 -13.84
N LEU A 125 -3.07 -1.78 -12.64
CA LEU A 125 -4.48 -1.99 -12.36
C LEU A 125 -5.10 -0.67 -11.94
N GLN A 126 -6.17 -0.28 -12.63
CA GLN A 126 -7.03 0.84 -12.26
C GLN A 126 -8.29 0.27 -11.62
N THR A 127 -8.59 0.67 -10.39
CA THR A 127 -9.71 0.11 -9.63
C THR A 127 -10.26 1.13 -8.63
N GLU A 128 -11.23 0.70 -7.83
CA GLU A 128 -11.89 1.49 -6.80
C GLU A 128 -12.01 0.68 -5.50
N ILE A 129 -12.29 1.37 -4.40
CA ILE A 129 -12.47 0.73 -3.10
C ILE A 129 -13.84 0.03 -3.06
N ASP A 130 -13.84 -1.28 -2.91
CA ASP A 130 -15.07 -2.02 -2.61
C ASP A 130 -15.53 -1.73 -1.17
N ASN A 131 -16.67 -1.08 -1.09
CA ASN A 131 -17.27 -0.64 0.15
C ASN A 131 -18.34 -1.62 0.70
N VAL A 132 -18.66 -2.70 -0.03
CA VAL A 132 -19.75 -3.62 0.31
C VAL A 132 -19.22 -4.94 0.89
N GLY A 133 -17.99 -5.33 0.52
CA GLY A 133 -17.38 -6.58 0.97
C GLY A 133 -17.94 -7.80 0.24
N ALA A 134 -17.63 -9.00 0.75
CA ALA A 134 -17.97 -10.27 0.10
C ALA A 134 -19.48 -10.48 -0.02
N ARG A 135 -19.93 -10.97 -1.18
CA ARG A 135 -21.33 -11.30 -1.48
C ARG A 135 -21.45 -12.79 -1.76
N LEU A 136 -22.45 -13.44 -1.17
CA LEU A 136 -22.80 -14.82 -1.51
C LEU A 136 -23.64 -14.78 -2.80
N GLN A 137 -23.17 -15.47 -3.85
CA GLN A 137 -23.92 -15.73 -5.07
C GLN A 137 -24.48 -17.15 -5.04
#